data_AF-A0A2S6S504-F1
#
_entry.id   AF-A0A2S6S504-F1
#
_cell.length_a   1.000
_cell.length_b   1.000
_cell.length_c   1.000
_cell.angle_alpha   90.00
_cell.angle_beta   90.00
_cell.angle_gamma   90.00
#
_symmetry.space_group_name_H-M   'P 1'
#
loop_
_entity.id
_entity.type
_entity.pdbx_description
1 polymer ?
#
loop_
_entity_poly.entity_id
_entity_poly.type
_entity_poly.pdbx_seq_one_letter_code
_entity_poly.pdbx_strand_id
1 'polypeptide(L)'
;MVKNKKKKKNIKTKKQIPADKKLLDEIIRVDQAGELGATKIYAGQLAVFGKESNIGKKIKHMADQEQEHIDTFNRLIVEKKVRPTAMMPLWNILGYTLGVTTAIMGKKAAMACTVAVEEVIGKHYEIQAKQLKDKEPELKKIILNFRDDELEHHDIGLENDAEKAFGYSLLSKIIKTGCKTAIAISKKI
;
A
#
# COMPACT_ATOMS: atom_id res chain seq x y z
N MET A 1 -16.47 -56.19 34.16
CA MET A 1 -16.91 -54.87 33.67
C MET A 1 -15.75 -53.90 33.76
N VAL A 2 -15.16 -53.42 32.65
CA VAL A 2 -14.73 -52.02 32.43
C VAL A 2 -14.52 -51.87 30.91
N LYS A 3 -15.42 -51.15 30.23
CA LYS A 3 -15.28 -50.78 28.81
C LYS A 3 -14.37 -49.56 28.71
N ASN A 4 -13.17 -49.72 28.16
CA ASN A 4 -12.25 -48.60 27.93
C ASN A 4 -12.66 -47.84 26.64
N LYS A 5 -13.44 -46.76 26.79
CA LYS A 5 -13.88 -45.90 25.67
C LYS A 5 -12.72 -45.00 25.21
N LYS A 6 -12.10 -45.32 24.08
CA LYS A 6 -11.19 -44.41 23.34
C LYS A 6 -11.96 -43.14 22.93
N LYS A 7 -11.65 -42.00 23.57
CA LYS A 7 -12.07 -40.67 23.10
C LYS A 7 -11.34 -40.35 21.79
N LYS A 8 -12.00 -40.50 20.64
CA LYS A 8 -11.54 -39.93 19.38
C LYS A 8 -11.72 -38.41 19.44
N LYS A 9 -10.61 -37.66 19.58
CA LYS A 9 -10.59 -36.21 19.43
C LYS A 9 -10.87 -35.87 17.97
N ASN A 10 -11.99 -35.21 17.71
CA ASN A 10 -12.38 -34.71 16.40
C ASN A 10 -11.52 -33.47 16.09
N ILE A 11 -10.39 -33.67 15.39
CA ILE A 11 -9.57 -32.58 14.88
C ILE A 11 -10.31 -32.00 13.67
N LYS A 12 -10.95 -30.83 13.85
CA LYS A 12 -11.52 -30.06 12.75
C LYS A 12 -10.43 -29.80 11.71
N THR A 13 -10.55 -30.43 10.55
CA THR A 13 -9.67 -30.19 9.40
C THR A 13 -9.84 -28.74 8.95
N LYS A 14 -8.78 -27.93 9.05
CA LYS A 14 -8.74 -26.60 8.41
C LYS A 14 -8.95 -26.82 6.92
N LYS A 15 -10.06 -26.31 6.38
CA LYS A 15 -10.37 -26.34 4.95
C LYS A 15 -9.21 -25.66 4.19
N GLN A 16 -8.52 -26.39 3.34
CA GLN A 16 -7.33 -25.91 2.64
C GLN A 16 -7.79 -24.98 1.49
N ILE A 17 -7.40 -23.70 1.54
CA ILE A 17 -7.73 -22.73 0.49
C ILE A 17 -6.86 -23.04 -0.74
N PRO A 18 -7.42 -23.07 -1.97
CA PRO A 18 -6.63 -23.23 -3.19
C PRO A 18 -5.52 -22.18 -3.28
N ALA A 19 -4.33 -22.57 -3.77
CA ALA A 19 -3.15 -21.70 -3.81
C ALA A 19 -3.42 -20.38 -4.58
N ASP A 20 -4.20 -20.43 -5.64
CA ASP A 20 -4.55 -19.26 -6.47
C ASP A 20 -5.49 -18.29 -5.74
N LYS A 21 -6.46 -18.81 -4.97
CA LYS A 21 -7.35 -17.98 -4.15
C LYS A 21 -6.58 -17.32 -3.00
N LYS A 22 -5.63 -18.04 -2.39
CA LYS A 22 -4.79 -17.48 -1.34
C LYS A 22 -3.93 -16.34 -1.87
N LEU A 23 -3.28 -16.51 -3.03
CA LEU A 23 -2.49 -15.45 -3.66
C LEU A 23 -3.35 -14.22 -3.97
N LEU A 24 -4.54 -14.42 -4.55
CA LEU A 24 -5.48 -13.35 -4.87
C LEU A 24 -5.89 -12.56 -3.61
N ASP A 25 -6.21 -13.27 -2.53
CA ASP A 25 -6.57 -12.65 -1.25
C ASP A 25 -5.42 -11.87 -0.63
N GLU A 26 -4.17 -12.34 -0.81
CA GLU A 26 -2.98 -11.65 -0.32
C GLU A 26 -2.73 -10.36 -1.11
N ILE A 27 -2.82 -10.40 -2.45
CA ILE A 27 -2.63 -9.26 -3.36
C ILE A 27 -3.66 -8.16 -3.05
N ILE A 28 -4.96 -8.46 -3.18
CA ILE A 28 -6.01 -7.46 -3.01
C ILE A 28 -5.96 -6.83 -1.61
N ARG A 29 -5.64 -7.63 -0.57
CA ARG A 29 -5.55 -7.13 0.81
C ARG A 29 -4.37 -6.20 1.01
N VAL A 30 -3.19 -6.58 0.51
CA VAL A 30 -1.99 -5.76 0.73
C VAL A 30 -2.04 -4.48 -0.08
N ASP A 31 -2.59 -4.52 -1.29
CA ASP A 31 -2.73 -3.33 -2.14
C ASP A 31 -3.74 -2.37 -1.53
N GLN A 32 -4.91 -2.86 -1.10
CA GLN A 32 -5.87 -2.02 -0.37
C GLN A 32 -5.27 -1.35 0.87
N ALA A 33 -4.38 -2.03 1.58
CA ALA A 33 -3.67 -1.46 2.72
C ALA A 33 -2.59 -0.44 2.31
N GLY A 34 -1.92 -0.69 1.18
CA GLY A 34 -0.93 0.18 0.56
C GLY A 34 -1.54 1.51 0.13
N GLU A 35 -2.59 1.45 -0.69
CA GLU A 35 -3.31 2.63 -1.20
C GLU A 35 -3.90 3.47 -0.06
N LEU A 36 -4.41 2.82 1.00
CA LEU A 36 -4.84 3.55 2.19
C LEU A 36 -3.68 4.32 2.82
N GLY A 37 -2.49 3.70 2.92
CA GLY A 37 -1.30 4.34 3.43
C GLY A 37 -0.89 5.56 2.59
N ALA A 38 -0.78 5.39 1.27
CA ALA A 38 -0.40 6.42 0.32
C ALA A 38 -1.41 7.59 0.31
N THR A 39 -2.71 7.29 0.18
CA THR A 39 -3.80 8.27 0.31
C THR A 39 -3.68 9.10 1.59
N LYS A 40 -3.33 8.47 2.72
CA LYS A 40 -3.19 9.18 4.01
C LYS A 40 -1.91 10.01 4.10
N ILE A 41 -0.81 9.58 3.48
CA ILE A 41 0.40 10.39 3.36
C ILE A 41 0.08 11.69 2.62
N TYR A 42 -0.58 11.60 1.45
CA TYR A 42 -0.94 12.78 0.69
C TYR A 42 -1.92 13.69 1.43
N ALA A 43 -2.91 13.13 2.12
CA ALA A 43 -3.80 13.90 2.99
C ALA A 43 -3.03 14.67 4.08
N GLY A 44 -2.03 14.04 4.70
CA GLY A 44 -1.17 14.66 5.70
C GLY A 44 -0.30 15.77 5.12
N GLN A 45 0.27 15.56 3.93
CA GLN A 45 1.06 16.60 3.25
C GLN A 45 0.19 17.82 2.86
N LEU A 46 -1.02 17.58 2.33
CA LEU A 46 -1.96 18.64 1.97
C LEU A 46 -2.45 19.43 3.19
N ALA A 47 -2.58 18.79 4.36
CA ALA A 47 -2.94 19.47 5.60
C ALA A 47 -1.90 20.55 6.00
N VAL A 48 -0.64 20.38 5.60
CA VAL A 48 0.45 21.32 5.90
C VAL A 48 0.64 22.35 4.79
N PHE A 49 0.72 21.91 3.53
CA PHE A 49 1.02 22.82 2.41
C PHE A 49 -0.21 23.59 1.90
N GLY A 50 -1.42 23.11 2.21
CA GLY A 50 -2.66 23.62 1.63
C GLY A 50 -2.80 23.26 0.14
N LYS A 51 -4.04 23.10 -0.33
CA LYS A 51 -4.35 22.65 -1.71
C LYS A 51 -4.00 23.68 -2.78
N GLU A 52 -4.02 24.97 -2.45
CA GLU A 52 -3.84 26.07 -3.41
C GLU A 52 -2.38 26.48 -3.65
N SER A 53 -1.45 26.00 -2.83
CA SER A 53 -0.03 26.29 -3.03
C SER A 53 0.52 25.60 -4.28
N ASN A 54 1.64 26.10 -4.83
CA ASN A 54 2.26 25.52 -6.02
C ASN A 54 2.56 24.01 -5.84
N ILE A 55 3.15 23.64 -4.69
CA ILE A 55 3.39 22.23 -4.38
C ILE A 55 2.09 21.48 -4.02
N GLY A 56 1.16 22.15 -3.34
CA GLY A 56 -0.14 21.59 -2.97
C GLY A 56 -0.95 21.12 -4.17
N LYS A 57 -0.91 21.85 -5.30
CA LYS A 57 -1.58 21.44 -6.54
C LYS A 57 -1.01 20.14 -7.11
N LYS A 58 0.32 19.97 -7.09
CA LYS A 58 0.96 18.72 -7.51
C LYS A 58 0.61 17.56 -6.58
N ILE A 59 0.66 17.80 -5.27
CA ILE A 59 0.27 16.80 -4.26
C ILE A 59 -1.20 16.42 -4.43
N LYS A 60 -2.08 17.39 -4.70
CA LYS A 60 -3.50 17.14 -4.91
C LYS A 60 -3.74 16.27 -6.15
N HIS A 61 -2.99 16.50 -7.24
CA HIS A 61 -3.09 15.68 -8.44
C HIS A 61 -2.80 14.20 -8.13
N MET A 62 -1.68 13.89 -7.47
CA MET A 62 -1.34 12.53 -7.05
C MET A 62 -2.38 11.97 -6.06
N ALA A 63 -2.85 12.80 -5.11
CA ALA A 63 -3.88 12.41 -4.16
C ALA A 63 -5.24 12.05 -4.80
N ASP A 64 -5.58 12.70 -5.93
CA ASP A 64 -6.81 12.40 -6.65
C ASP A 64 -6.69 11.03 -7.37
N GLN A 65 -5.54 10.70 -7.97
CA GLN A 65 -5.25 9.37 -8.55
C GLN A 65 -5.31 8.27 -7.48
N GLU A 66 -4.64 8.50 -6.36
CA GLU A 66 -4.63 7.58 -5.21
C GLU A 66 -6.03 7.29 -4.64
N GLN A 67 -6.91 8.29 -4.68
CA GLN A 67 -8.30 8.10 -4.28
C GLN A 67 -9.02 7.11 -5.22
N GLU A 68 -8.75 7.15 -6.52
CA GLU A 68 -9.26 6.16 -7.48
C GLU A 68 -8.70 4.76 -7.23
N HIS A 69 -7.42 4.67 -6.83
CA HIS A 69 -6.77 3.40 -6.50
C HIS A 69 -7.43 2.74 -5.29
N ILE A 70 -7.53 3.46 -4.17
CA ILE A 70 -8.13 2.92 -2.93
C ILE A 70 -9.61 2.58 -3.13
N ASP A 71 -10.37 3.37 -3.90
CA ASP A 71 -11.76 3.08 -4.21
C ASP A 71 -11.90 1.81 -5.05
N THR A 72 -10.99 1.60 -6.00
CA THR A 72 -10.92 0.37 -6.80
C THR A 72 -10.63 -0.84 -5.92
N PHE A 73 -9.65 -0.78 -5.02
CA PHE A 73 -9.34 -1.90 -4.15
C PHE A 73 -10.41 -2.14 -3.07
N ASN A 74 -11.06 -1.10 -2.56
CA ASN A 74 -12.21 -1.25 -1.66
C ASN A 74 -13.35 -2.01 -2.35
N ARG A 75 -13.63 -1.71 -3.63
CA ARG A 75 -14.57 -2.46 -4.44
C ARG A 75 -14.13 -3.92 -4.61
N LEU A 76 -12.87 -4.16 -4.97
CA LEU A 76 -12.32 -5.52 -5.16
C LEU A 76 -12.35 -6.36 -3.88
N ILE A 77 -12.10 -5.77 -2.71
CA ILE A 77 -12.24 -6.42 -1.40
C ILE A 77 -13.64 -7.03 -1.25
N VAL A 78 -14.68 -6.26 -1.58
CA VAL A 78 -16.09 -6.69 -1.47
C VAL A 78 -16.41 -7.74 -2.53
N GLU A 79 -16.12 -7.45 -3.80
CA GLU A 79 -16.45 -8.33 -4.94
C GLU A 79 -15.82 -9.71 -4.82
N LYS A 80 -14.53 -9.74 -4.46
CA LYS A 80 -13.75 -10.98 -4.34
C LYS A 80 -13.82 -11.60 -2.94
N LYS A 81 -14.61 -11.02 -2.03
CA LYS A 81 -14.82 -11.45 -0.64
C LYS A 81 -13.50 -11.63 0.12
N VAL A 82 -12.59 -10.69 -0.05
CA VAL A 82 -11.29 -10.67 0.60
C VAL A 82 -11.44 -9.98 1.95
N ARG A 83 -10.84 -10.53 3.00
CA ARG A 83 -10.78 -9.85 4.30
C ARG A 83 -9.70 -8.76 4.26
N PRO A 84 -10.00 -7.50 4.65
CA PRO A 84 -8.97 -6.48 4.84
C PRO A 84 -7.96 -6.85 5.93
N THR A 85 -6.81 -6.18 5.92
CA THR A 85 -5.81 -6.36 7.00
C THR A 85 -6.34 -5.84 8.33
N ALA A 86 -6.03 -6.53 9.43
CA ALA A 86 -6.37 -6.03 10.76
C ALA A 86 -5.56 -4.77 11.15
N MET A 87 -4.46 -4.50 10.45
CA MET A 87 -3.57 -3.38 10.70
C MET A 87 -4.06 -2.06 10.09
N MET A 88 -5.20 -2.07 9.39
CA MET A 88 -5.73 -0.93 8.66
C MET A 88 -5.86 0.36 9.50
N PRO A 89 -6.34 0.32 10.77
CA PRO A 89 -6.37 1.53 11.61
C PRO A 89 -4.98 2.09 11.91
N LEU A 90 -3.99 1.21 12.09
CA LEU A 90 -2.61 1.63 12.34
C LEU A 90 -2.00 2.29 11.09
N TRP A 91 -2.18 1.69 9.92
CA TRP A 91 -1.67 2.26 8.66
C TRP A 91 -2.28 3.61 8.32
N ASN A 92 -3.57 3.79 8.62
CA ASN A 92 -4.23 5.09 8.50
C ASN A 92 -3.52 6.18 9.31
N ILE A 93 -3.27 5.92 10.60
CA ILE A 93 -2.60 6.88 11.50
C ILE A 93 -1.15 7.11 11.07
N LEU A 94 -0.40 6.04 10.79
CA LEU A 94 1.02 6.15 10.44
C LEU A 94 1.22 6.84 9.09
N GLY A 95 0.40 6.55 8.09
CA GLY A 95 0.45 7.23 6.79
C GLY A 95 0.22 8.73 6.93
N TYR A 96 -0.85 9.13 7.62
CA TYR A 96 -1.15 10.54 7.87
C TYR A 96 -0.03 11.24 8.65
N THR A 97 0.47 10.59 9.70
CA THR A 97 1.56 11.15 10.52
C THR A 97 2.85 11.33 9.72
N LEU A 98 3.20 10.34 8.88
CA LEU A 98 4.36 10.44 7.99
C LEU A 98 4.21 11.59 6.99
N GLY A 99 3.02 11.76 6.41
CA GLY A 99 2.71 12.87 5.50
C GLY A 99 2.86 14.24 6.16
N VAL A 100 2.23 14.43 7.33
CA VAL A 100 2.33 15.68 8.09
C VAL A 100 3.78 15.98 8.50
N THR A 101 4.48 15.01 9.07
CA THR A 101 5.84 15.22 9.59
C THR A 101 6.82 15.58 8.48
N THR A 102 6.78 14.88 7.36
CA THR A 102 7.66 15.16 6.21
C THR A 102 7.32 16.49 5.54
N ALA A 103 6.04 16.90 5.52
CA ALA A 103 5.64 18.21 5.04
C ALA A 103 6.09 19.36 5.96
N ILE A 104 6.04 19.18 7.28
CA ILE A 104 6.58 20.15 8.25
C ILE A 104 8.09 20.33 8.07
N MET A 105 8.81 19.25 7.73
CA MET A 105 10.25 19.31 7.39
C MET A 105 10.53 20.04 6.07
N GLY A 106 9.49 20.34 5.28
CA GLY A 106 9.54 21.14 4.05
C GLY A 106 9.34 20.33 2.77
N LYS A 107 9.13 21.04 1.66
CA LYS A 107 8.81 20.48 0.34
C LYS A 107 9.70 19.29 -0.05
N LYS A 108 11.01 19.43 0.07
CA LYS A 108 11.98 18.41 -0.36
C LYS A 108 11.83 17.11 0.43
N ALA A 109 11.58 17.20 1.75
CA ALA A 109 11.39 16.03 2.60
C ALA A 109 10.05 15.33 2.29
N ALA A 110 8.99 16.09 2.04
CA ALA A 110 7.72 15.53 1.57
C ALA A 110 7.87 14.79 0.23
N MET A 111 8.57 15.38 -0.74
CA MET A 111 8.82 14.73 -2.04
C MET A 111 9.76 13.53 -1.90
N ALA A 112 10.74 13.58 -1.00
CA ALA A 112 11.57 12.41 -0.66
C ALA A 112 10.74 11.26 -0.07
N CYS A 113 9.72 11.59 0.73
CA CYS A 113 8.76 10.61 1.22
C CYS A 113 7.98 9.98 0.07
N THR A 114 7.40 10.80 -0.82
CA THR A 114 6.70 10.33 -2.02
C THR A 114 7.58 9.37 -2.83
N VAL A 115 8.75 9.81 -3.28
CA VAL A 115 9.71 8.98 -4.04
C VAL A 115 9.99 7.64 -3.34
N ALA A 116 10.21 7.66 -2.03
CA ALA A 116 10.53 6.47 -1.27
C ALA A 116 9.35 5.48 -1.17
N VAL A 117 8.12 5.99 -1.06
CA VAL A 117 6.91 5.15 -1.01
C VAL A 117 6.59 4.58 -2.38
N GLU A 118 6.57 5.41 -3.42
CA GLU A 118 6.13 4.98 -4.76
C GLU A 118 7.11 4.03 -5.42
N GLU A 119 8.41 4.14 -5.13
CA GLU A 119 9.38 3.13 -5.58
C GLU A 119 9.05 1.74 -4.97
N VAL A 120 8.59 1.70 -3.72
CA VAL A 120 8.24 0.44 -3.05
C VAL A 120 6.90 -0.10 -3.55
N ILE A 121 5.90 0.76 -3.72
CA ILE A 121 4.57 0.37 -4.22
C ILE A 121 4.66 -0.05 -5.68
N GLY A 122 5.27 0.75 -6.56
CA GLY A 122 5.46 0.41 -7.98
C GLY A 122 6.25 -0.89 -8.18
N LYS A 123 7.32 -1.11 -7.40
CA LYS A 123 8.02 -2.41 -7.41
C LYS A 123 7.16 -3.55 -6.88
N HIS A 124 6.29 -3.28 -5.90
CA HIS A 124 5.37 -4.29 -5.40
C HIS A 124 4.38 -4.72 -6.48
N TYR A 125 3.78 -3.76 -7.20
CA TYR A 125 2.89 -4.01 -8.32
C TYR A 125 3.55 -4.79 -9.45
N GLU A 126 4.80 -4.44 -9.82
CA GLU A 126 5.54 -5.17 -10.84
C GLU A 126 5.72 -6.66 -10.47
N ILE A 127 6.01 -6.95 -9.20
CA ILE A 127 6.13 -8.32 -8.70
C ILE A 127 4.78 -9.04 -8.77
N GLN A 128 3.69 -8.40 -8.36
CA GLN A 128 2.36 -9.00 -8.37
C GLN A 128 1.86 -9.27 -9.78
N ALA A 129 2.06 -8.34 -10.72
CA ALA A 129 1.71 -8.53 -12.12
C ALA A 129 2.39 -9.78 -12.72
N LYS A 130 3.64 -10.05 -12.33
CA LYS A 130 4.36 -11.28 -12.69
C LYS A 130 3.78 -12.53 -12.01
N GLN A 131 3.34 -12.43 -10.76
CA GLN A 131 2.73 -13.53 -10.01
C GLN A 131 1.35 -13.91 -10.56
N LEU A 132 0.55 -12.94 -10.99
CA LEU A 132 -0.79 -13.16 -11.56
C LEU A 132 -0.74 -13.88 -12.92
N LYS A 133 0.37 -13.75 -13.67
CA LYS A 133 0.55 -14.35 -15.02
C LYS A 133 -0.66 -14.07 -15.92
N ASP A 134 -1.40 -15.11 -16.31
CA ASP A 134 -2.61 -15.02 -17.15
C ASP A 134 -3.88 -15.49 -16.38
N LYS A 135 -3.78 -15.63 -15.05
CA LYS A 135 -4.87 -16.18 -14.22
C LYS A 135 -5.95 -15.15 -13.87
N GLU A 136 -5.56 -13.89 -13.70
CA GLU A 136 -6.46 -12.77 -13.39
C GLU A 136 -6.10 -11.57 -14.29
N PRO A 137 -6.42 -11.62 -15.59
CA PRO A 137 -6.00 -10.61 -16.56
C PRO A 137 -6.52 -9.20 -16.23
N GLU A 138 -7.76 -9.09 -15.73
CA GLU A 138 -8.36 -7.81 -15.34
C GLU A 138 -7.64 -7.18 -14.13
N LEU A 139 -7.37 -7.96 -13.09
CA LEU A 139 -6.62 -7.46 -11.93
C LEU A 139 -5.19 -7.08 -12.31
N LYS A 140 -4.54 -7.88 -13.15
CA LYS A 140 -3.20 -7.57 -13.65
C LYS A 140 -3.19 -6.25 -14.43
N LYS A 141 -4.22 -5.99 -15.25
CA LYS A 141 -4.36 -4.72 -15.98
C LYS A 141 -4.51 -3.54 -15.02
N ILE A 142 -5.36 -3.66 -14.00
CA ILE A 142 -5.53 -2.63 -12.96
C ILE A 142 -4.19 -2.34 -12.27
N ILE A 143 -3.50 -3.39 -11.80
CA ILE A 143 -2.20 -3.27 -11.13
C ILE A 143 -1.14 -2.61 -12.02
N LEU A 144 -1.13 -2.93 -13.32
CA LEU A 144 -0.17 -2.33 -14.26
C LEU A 144 -0.48 -0.86 -14.53
N ASN A 145 -1.75 -0.48 -14.57
CA ASN A 145 -2.15 0.93 -14.69
C ASN A 145 -1.70 1.72 -13.46
N PHE A 146 -2.05 1.24 -12.25
CA PHE A 146 -1.65 1.94 -11.01
C PHE A 146 -0.14 1.97 -10.82
N ARG A 147 0.59 0.93 -11.24
CA ARG A 147 2.06 0.98 -11.30
C ARG A 147 2.55 2.16 -12.15
N ASP A 148 1.91 2.43 -13.28
CA ASP A 148 2.32 3.53 -14.16
C ASP A 148 2.03 4.89 -13.53
N ASP A 149 0.89 5.02 -12.83
CA ASP A 149 0.59 6.19 -11.99
C ASP A 149 1.65 6.35 -10.88
N GLU A 150 2.08 5.27 -10.21
CA GLU A 150 3.13 5.36 -9.17
C GLU A 150 4.49 5.78 -9.73
N LEU A 151 4.81 5.39 -10.96
CA LEU A 151 6.03 5.85 -11.62
C LEU A 151 5.96 7.34 -11.94
N GLU A 152 4.80 7.84 -12.37
CA GLU A 152 4.56 9.27 -12.53
C GLU A 152 4.69 10.02 -11.20
N HIS A 153 4.06 9.53 -10.12
CA HIS A 153 4.15 10.12 -8.79
C HIS A 153 5.60 10.19 -8.29
N HIS A 154 6.35 9.10 -8.48
CA HIS A 154 7.78 9.02 -8.18
C HIS A 154 8.57 10.10 -8.94
N ASP A 155 8.36 10.23 -10.24
CA ASP A 155 9.08 11.17 -11.08
C ASP A 155 8.72 12.63 -10.74
N ILE A 156 7.45 12.92 -10.45
CA ILE A 156 7.02 14.21 -9.89
C ILE A 156 7.81 14.51 -8.60
N GLY A 157 7.98 13.53 -7.72
CA GLY A 157 8.78 13.69 -6.51
C GLY A 157 10.24 14.09 -6.81
N LEU A 158 10.89 13.42 -7.76
CA LEU A 158 12.25 13.72 -8.19
C LEU A 158 12.38 15.12 -8.79
N GLU A 159 11.48 15.48 -9.72
CA GLU A 159 11.43 16.80 -10.36
C GLU A 159 11.21 17.94 -9.35
N ASN A 160 10.64 17.62 -8.19
CA ASN A 160 10.40 18.57 -7.11
C ASN A 160 11.45 18.50 -5.99
N ASP A 161 12.70 18.19 -6.36
CA ASP A 161 13.89 18.27 -5.53
C ASP A 161 13.93 17.27 -4.35
N ALA A 162 13.26 16.12 -4.46
CA ALA A 162 13.30 15.07 -3.44
C ALA A 162 14.74 14.72 -3.01
N GLU A 163 15.65 14.51 -3.97
CA GLU A 163 17.04 14.12 -3.69
C GLU A 163 17.86 15.19 -2.97
N LYS A 164 17.39 16.44 -2.98
CA LYS A 164 18.02 17.56 -2.26
C LYS A 164 17.52 17.68 -0.82
N ALA A 165 16.68 16.76 -0.34
CA ALA A 165 16.25 16.73 1.05
C ALA A 165 17.44 16.49 1.99
N PHE A 166 17.46 17.16 3.13
CA PHE A 166 18.48 16.92 4.15
C PHE A 166 18.40 15.46 4.63
N GLY A 167 19.50 14.72 4.49
CA GLY A 167 19.54 13.31 4.86
C GLY A 167 18.73 12.39 3.94
N TYR A 168 18.47 12.78 2.67
CA TYR A 168 17.67 12.02 1.70
C TYR A 168 17.90 10.50 1.74
N SER A 169 19.16 10.04 1.62
CA SER A 169 19.46 8.60 1.63
C SER A 169 18.99 7.89 2.90
N LEU A 170 19.14 8.52 4.06
CA LEU A 170 18.71 7.95 5.34
C LEU A 170 17.18 7.96 5.46
N LEU A 171 16.54 9.08 5.15
CA LEU A 171 15.09 9.23 5.17
C LEU A 171 14.43 8.19 4.24
N SER A 172 14.89 8.12 2.99
CA SER A 172 14.38 7.16 2.00
C SER A 172 14.58 5.71 2.45
N LYS A 173 15.73 5.36 3.05
CA LYS A 173 15.95 3.99 3.58
C LYS A 173 14.97 3.64 4.70
N ILE A 174 14.73 4.56 5.64
CA ILE A 174 13.79 4.36 6.75
C ILE A 174 12.38 4.15 6.21
N ILE A 175 11.91 5.05 5.34
CA ILE A 175 10.57 4.99 4.75
C ILE A 175 10.39 3.69 3.94
N LYS A 176 11.33 3.37 3.06
CA LYS A 176 11.29 2.13 2.27
C LYS A 176 11.25 0.88 3.14
N THR A 177 11.98 0.87 4.25
CA THR A 177 11.98 -0.25 5.21
C THR A 177 10.64 -0.36 5.93
N GLY A 178 10.06 0.78 6.31
CA GLY A 178 8.71 0.88 6.87
C GLY A 178 7.66 0.31 5.92
N CYS A 179 7.63 0.77 4.66
CA CYS A 179 6.67 0.28 3.65
C CYS A 179 6.83 -1.23 3.39
N LYS A 180 8.06 -1.73 3.22
CA LYS A 180 8.31 -3.17 3.04
C LYS A 180 7.83 -3.99 4.23
N THR A 181 8.01 -3.49 5.45
CA THR A 181 7.50 -4.12 6.67
C THR A 181 5.98 -4.13 6.69
N ALA A 182 5.33 -3.00 6.38
CA ALA A 182 3.88 -2.90 6.31
C ALA A 182 3.30 -3.89 5.28
N ILE A 183 3.88 -3.96 4.08
CA ILE A 183 3.53 -4.94 3.04
C ILE A 183 3.64 -6.37 3.57
N ALA A 184 4.75 -6.72 4.23
CA ALA A 184 4.97 -8.07 4.74
C ALA A 184 3.96 -8.48 5.82
N ILE A 185 3.53 -7.53 6.65
CA ILE A 185 2.51 -7.75 7.69
C ILE A 185 1.11 -7.85 7.06
N SER A 186 0.74 -6.89 6.21
CA SER A 186 -0.58 -6.79 5.58
C SER A 186 -0.91 -7.97 4.68
N LYS A 187 0.09 -8.60 4.04
CA LYS A 187 -0.12 -9.86 3.30
C LYS A 187 -0.69 -10.98 4.18
N LYS A 188 -0.31 -11.02 5.46
CA LYS A 188 -0.63 -12.15 6.35
C LYS A 188 -1.85 -11.90 7.22
N ILE A 189 -1.97 -10.70 7.79
CA ILE A 189 -2.88 -10.39 8.91
C ILE A 189 -3.95 -9.42 8.46
#